data_AF-A0AAD7CX14-F1
#
_entry.id   AF-A0AAD7CX14-F1
#
_cell.length_a   1.000
_cell.length_b   1.000
_cell.length_c   1.000
_cell.angle_alpha   90.00
_cell.angle_beta   90.00
_cell.angle_gamma   90.00
#
_symmetry.space_group_name_H-M   'P 1'
#
loop_
_entity.id
_entity.type
_entity.pdbx_description
1 polymer ?
#
loop_
_entity_poly.entity_id
_entity_poly.type
_entity_poly.pdbx_seq_one_letter_code
_entity_poly.pdbx_strand_id
1 'polypeptide(L)'
;STVVAGLLGGEVYVAETLDTGKIVGCAVWFGPGHTMYDSEDQQKYSLGPLMASFSPELRSWWLGTFLSQYDQFVTSTLGEGKKHNSWHLQTLGVDPEYHRKGAARLLVDTIVRKAASTNTALCVECGTETNVRRPYVLLLS
;
A
#
# COMPACT_ATOMS: atom_id res chain seq x y z
N SER A 1 -2.62 10.93 4.27
CA SER A 1 -2.43 9.63 4.94
C SER A 1 -2.76 8.51 3.97
N THR A 2 -1.99 7.43 3.90
CA THR A 2 -2.23 6.31 2.95
C THR A 2 -3.62 5.71 3.09
N VAL A 3 -4.15 5.62 4.33
CA VAL A 3 -5.52 5.15 4.58
C VAL A 3 -6.56 6.07 3.93
N VAL A 4 -6.40 7.39 4.04
CA VAL A 4 -7.31 8.36 3.40
C VAL A 4 -7.24 8.25 1.88
N ALA A 5 -6.05 8.06 1.31
CA ALA A 5 -5.92 7.85 -0.14
C ALA A 5 -6.66 6.57 -0.58
N GLY A 6 -6.47 5.48 0.19
CA GLY A 6 -7.17 4.22 -0.05
C GLY A 6 -8.69 4.33 0.05
N LEU A 7 -9.22 5.10 1.00
CA LEU A 7 -10.67 5.31 1.11
C LEU A 7 -11.26 6.14 -0.06
N LEU A 8 -10.44 6.94 -0.75
CA LEU A 8 -10.88 7.83 -1.83
C LEU A 8 -10.70 7.23 -3.23
N GLY A 9 -9.69 6.39 -3.45
CA GLY A 9 -9.38 5.84 -4.78
C GLY A 9 -8.82 4.44 -4.79
N GLY A 10 -8.79 3.76 -3.64
CA GLY A 10 -8.31 2.39 -3.52
C GLY A 10 -9.30 1.54 -2.73
N GLU A 11 -8.75 0.58 -1.99
CA GLU A 11 -9.52 -0.28 -1.10
C GLU A 11 -8.77 -0.46 0.22
N VAL A 12 -9.49 -0.27 1.32
CA VAL A 12 -8.97 -0.44 2.68
C VAL A 12 -9.63 -1.66 3.30
N TYR A 13 -8.80 -2.58 3.77
CA TYR A 13 -9.23 -3.79 4.48
C TYR A 13 -8.71 -3.75 5.91
N VAL A 14 -9.52 -4.21 6.85
CA VAL A 14 -9.14 -4.36 8.25
C VAL A 14 -9.32 -5.80 8.71
N ALA A 15 -8.46 -6.25 9.61
CA ALA A 15 -8.62 -7.50 10.32
C ALA A 15 -9.10 -7.19 11.73
N GLU A 16 -10.19 -7.83 12.14
CA GLU A 16 -10.82 -7.60 13.44
C GLU A 16 -10.81 -8.88 14.28
N THR A 17 -10.74 -8.73 15.61
CA THR A 17 -10.96 -9.87 16.50
C THR A 17 -12.46 -10.20 16.57
N LEU A 18 -12.80 -11.49 16.58
CA LEU A 18 -14.20 -11.93 16.55
C LEU A 18 -14.98 -11.59 17.83
N ASP A 19 -14.28 -11.46 18.96
CA ASP A 19 -14.86 -11.26 20.28
C ASP A 19 -15.19 -9.79 20.57
N THR A 20 -14.29 -8.87 20.24
CA THR A 20 -14.42 -7.44 20.57
C THR A 20 -14.60 -6.55 19.34
N GLY A 21 -14.39 -7.07 18.13
CA GLY A 21 -14.33 -6.25 16.92
C GLY A 21 -13.10 -5.33 16.87
N LYS A 22 -12.08 -5.57 17.72
CA LYS A 22 -10.87 -4.75 17.74
C LYS A 22 -10.13 -4.90 16.41
N ILE A 23 -9.84 -3.78 15.75
CA ILE A 23 -8.95 -3.76 14.58
C ILE A 23 -7.52 -4.10 15.03
N VAL A 24 -6.97 -5.18 14.48
CA VAL A 24 -5.63 -5.70 14.78
C VAL A 24 -4.71 -5.67 13.56
N GLY A 25 -5.21 -5.24 12.41
CA GLY A 25 -4.40 -5.02 11.22
C GLY A 25 -5.17 -4.29 10.13
N CYS A 26 -4.43 -3.70 9.19
CA CYS A 26 -4.99 -3.02 8.03
C CYS A 26 -4.15 -3.26 6.78
N ALA A 27 -4.80 -3.16 5.63
CA ALA A 27 -4.15 -3.15 4.33
C ALA A 27 -4.78 -2.07 3.43
N VAL A 28 -3.94 -1.38 2.67
CA VAL A 28 -4.37 -0.42 1.65
C VAL A 28 -3.87 -0.89 0.29
N TRP A 29 -4.81 -1.14 -0.61
CA TRP A 29 -4.57 -1.59 -1.96
C TRP A 29 -5.13 -0.60 -2.97
N PHE A 30 -4.57 -0.59 -4.16
CA PHE A 30 -5.18 0.03 -5.33
C PHE A 30 -5.25 -1.02 -6.43
N GLY A 31 -6.35 -1.01 -7.17
CA GLY A 31 -6.59 -1.93 -8.27
C GLY A 31 -6.00 -1.45 -9.59
N PRO A 32 -6.10 -2.28 -10.64
CA PRO A 32 -5.69 -1.90 -11.99
C PRO A 32 -6.39 -0.64 -12.48
N GLY A 33 -5.67 0.19 -13.23
CA GLY A 33 -6.17 1.46 -13.73
C GLY A 33 -6.04 2.61 -12.74
N HIS A 34 -5.55 2.34 -11.52
CA HIS A 34 -5.34 3.34 -10.49
C HIS A 34 -3.89 3.43 -10.05
N THR A 35 -3.50 4.63 -9.64
CA THR A 35 -2.24 4.89 -8.93
C THR A 35 -2.58 5.70 -7.67
N MET A 36 -1.81 5.51 -6.60
CA MET A 36 -1.99 6.35 -5.42
C MET A 36 -1.85 7.84 -5.77
N TYR A 37 -2.82 8.66 -5.35
CA TYR A 37 -2.92 10.10 -5.64
C TYR A 37 -3.30 10.49 -7.09
N ASP A 38 -3.88 9.56 -7.86
CA ASP A 38 -4.33 9.82 -9.23
C ASP A 38 -5.59 10.70 -9.35
N SER A 39 -6.40 10.83 -8.29
CA SER A 39 -7.62 11.65 -8.30
C SER A 39 -7.47 13.00 -7.58
N GLU A 40 -8.27 13.98 -7.99
CA GLU A 40 -8.31 15.32 -7.38
C GLU A 40 -8.61 15.25 -5.87
N ASP A 41 -9.53 14.37 -5.47
CA ASP A 41 -9.87 14.19 -4.06
C ASP A 41 -8.70 13.61 -3.26
N GLN A 42 -7.98 12.64 -3.81
CA GLN A 42 -6.79 12.11 -3.14
C GLN A 42 -5.70 13.17 -3.03
N GLN A 43 -5.52 14.00 -4.05
CA GLN A 43 -4.56 15.10 -4.03
C GLN A 43 -4.94 16.13 -2.96
N LYS A 44 -6.20 16.52 -2.88
CA LYS A 44 -6.70 17.52 -1.95
C LYS A 44 -6.72 17.04 -0.50
N TYR A 45 -7.26 15.84 -0.25
CA TYR A 45 -7.54 15.37 1.10
C TYR A 45 -6.47 14.43 1.68
N SER A 46 -5.56 13.90 0.85
CA SER A 46 -4.49 13.02 1.32
C SER A 46 -3.09 13.53 1.02
N LEU A 47 -2.75 13.82 -0.24
CA LEU A 47 -1.40 14.26 -0.62
C LEU A 47 -1.11 15.67 -0.10
N GLY A 48 -2.04 16.61 -0.27
CA GLY A 48 -1.90 18.00 0.14
C GLY A 48 -1.55 18.14 1.63
N PRO A 49 -2.32 17.54 2.56
CA PRO A 49 -2.00 17.55 3.98
C PRO A 49 -0.65 16.88 4.30
N LEU A 50 -0.30 15.80 3.60
CA LEU A 50 1.01 15.15 3.77
C LEU A 50 2.14 16.12 3.35
N MET A 51 2.04 16.73 2.17
CA MET A 51 3.03 17.69 1.69
C MET A 51 3.14 18.91 2.60
N ALA A 52 2.01 19.38 3.14
CA ALA A 52 1.97 20.50 4.09
C ALA A 52 2.71 20.19 5.39
N SER A 53 2.75 18.92 5.82
CA SER A 53 3.48 18.48 7.01
C SER A 53 4.99 18.40 6.82
N PHE A 54 5.47 18.36 5.57
CA PHE A 54 6.90 18.29 5.26
C PHE A 54 7.55 19.67 5.35
N SER A 55 8.82 19.69 5.79
CA SER A 55 9.67 20.87 5.62
C SER A 55 9.83 21.20 4.13
N PRO A 56 10.17 22.45 3.77
CA PRO A 56 10.41 22.84 2.38
C PRO A 56 11.46 21.95 1.68
N GLU A 57 12.53 21.59 2.40
CA GLU A 57 13.62 20.75 1.89
C GLU A 57 13.12 19.33 1.61
N LEU A 58 12.41 18.73 2.57
CA LEU A 58 11.85 17.39 2.43
C LEU A 58 10.83 17.35 1.29
N ARG A 59 9.97 18.37 1.17
CA ARG A 59 8.99 18.46 0.07
C ARG A 59 9.67 18.55 -1.29
N SER A 60 10.72 19.37 -1.40
CA SER A 60 11.51 19.52 -2.64
C SER A 60 12.18 18.21 -3.04
N TRP A 61 12.84 17.54 -2.08
CA TRP A 61 13.46 16.24 -2.32
C TRP A 61 12.41 15.18 -2.70
N TRP A 62 11.27 15.15 -2.00
CA TRP A 62 10.24 14.15 -2.23
C TRP A 62 9.64 14.25 -3.64
N LEU A 63 9.28 15.47 -4.07
CA LEU A 63 8.69 15.72 -5.40
C LEU A 63 9.72 15.64 -6.53
N GLY A 64 10.90 16.24 -6.35
CA GLY A 64 11.88 16.39 -7.42
C GLY A 64 12.84 15.22 -7.58
N THR A 65 13.08 14.44 -6.51
CA THR A 65 14.07 13.36 -6.50
C THR A 65 13.42 12.01 -6.25
N PHE A 66 12.76 11.85 -5.11
CA PHE A 66 12.24 10.54 -4.68
C PHE A 66 11.22 9.98 -5.66
N LEU A 67 10.15 10.71 -5.98
CA LEU A 67 9.11 10.22 -6.89
C LEU A 67 9.67 9.84 -8.27
N SER A 68 10.54 10.69 -8.84
CA SER A 68 11.12 10.43 -10.15
C SER A 68 12.00 9.17 -10.15
N GLN A 69 12.87 9.01 -9.16
CA GLN A 69 13.73 7.83 -9.04
C GLN A 69 12.92 6.57 -8.71
N TYR A 70 11.88 6.70 -7.89
CA TYR A 70 10.98 5.62 -7.56
C TYR A 70 10.22 5.11 -8.79
N ASP A 71 9.66 5.99 -9.61
CA ASP A 71 8.95 5.59 -10.84
C ASP A 71 9.89 4.89 -11.84
N GLN A 72 11.12 5.38 -11.98
CA GLN A 72 12.15 4.73 -12.79
C GLN A 72 12.51 3.34 -12.23
N PHE A 73 12.70 3.24 -10.91
CA PHE A 73 13.00 1.98 -10.24
C PHE A 73 11.88 0.96 -10.46
N VAL A 74 10.62 1.35 -10.24
CA VAL A 74 9.44 0.52 -10.47
C VAL A 74 9.37 0.06 -11.92
N THR A 75 9.55 0.98 -12.87
CA THR A 75 9.51 0.66 -14.31
C THR A 75 10.62 -0.30 -14.71
N SER A 76 11.85 -0.08 -14.23
CA SER A 76 12.99 -0.95 -14.54
C SER A 76 12.88 -2.34 -13.91
N THR A 77 12.23 -2.46 -12.75
CA THR A 77 12.14 -3.71 -12.00
C THR A 77 10.92 -4.54 -12.40
N LEU A 78 9.76 -3.91 -12.52
CA LEU A 78 8.51 -4.60 -12.81
C LEU A 78 8.19 -4.62 -14.31
N GLY A 79 8.66 -3.63 -15.05
CA GLY A 79 8.28 -3.35 -16.44
C GLY A 79 7.28 -2.20 -16.54
N GLU A 80 7.30 -1.52 -17.69
CA GLU A 80 6.44 -0.38 -17.98
C GLU A 80 4.94 -0.74 -17.84
N GLY A 81 4.20 0.13 -17.13
CA GLY A 81 2.76 -0.02 -16.89
C GLY A 81 2.37 -1.22 -16.00
N LYS A 82 3.31 -2.06 -15.55
CA LYS A 82 2.98 -3.30 -14.83
C LYS A 82 2.33 -3.04 -13.49
N LYS A 83 2.82 -2.06 -12.73
CA LYS A 83 2.22 -1.64 -11.46
C LYS A 83 0.80 -1.10 -11.65
N HIS A 84 0.61 -0.20 -12.61
CA HIS A 84 -0.70 0.40 -12.91
C HIS A 84 -1.73 -0.63 -13.39
N ASN A 85 -1.28 -1.70 -14.04
CA ASN A 85 -2.15 -2.79 -14.51
C ASN A 85 -2.31 -3.93 -13.49
N SER A 86 -1.82 -3.75 -12.26
CA SER A 86 -1.84 -4.77 -11.19
C SER A 86 -2.52 -4.23 -9.94
N TRP A 87 -2.92 -5.14 -9.06
CA TRP A 87 -3.18 -4.77 -7.67
C TRP A 87 -1.87 -4.42 -6.98
N HIS A 88 -1.77 -3.25 -6.36
CA HIS A 88 -0.54 -2.83 -5.69
C HIS A 88 -0.75 -2.44 -4.23
N LEU A 89 0.02 -3.08 -3.34
CA LEU A 89 -0.05 -2.87 -1.89
C LEU A 89 0.72 -1.62 -1.49
N GLN A 90 0.04 -0.66 -0.87
CA GLN A 90 0.66 0.58 -0.39
C GLN A 90 0.97 0.54 1.11
N THR A 91 0.17 -0.20 1.89
CA THR A 91 0.40 -0.37 3.32
C THR A 91 -0.16 -1.69 3.75
N LEU A 92 0.58 -2.40 4.59
CA LEU A 92 0.10 -3.54 5.34
C LEU A 92 0.68 -3.40 6.75
N GLY A 93 -0.16 -3.52 7.76
CA GLY A 93 0.22 -3.39 9.16
C GLY A 93 -0.57 -4.36 10.01
N VAL A 94 0.08 -4.98 11.00
CA VAL A 94 -0.57 -5.82 12.00
C VAL A 94 0.01 -5.47 13.37
N ASP A 95 -0.86 -5.36 14.36
CA ASP A 95 -0.49 -5.19 15.76
C ASP A 95 0.50 -6.30 16.17
N PRO A 96 1.68 -5.98 16.72
CA PRO A 96 2.68 -6.97 17.15
C PRO A 96 2.13 -8.12 18.00
N GLU A 97 1.16 -7.85 18.88
CA GLU A 97 0.54 -8.88 19.72
C GLU A 97 -0.26 -9.92 18.91
N TYR A 98 -0.58 -9.60 17.65
CA TYR A 98 -1.35 -10.41 16.72
C TYR A 98 -0.51 -10.93 15.56
N HIS A 99 0.82 -10.74 15.62
CA HIS A 99 1.73 -11.34 14.65
C HIS A 99 1.68 -12.86 14.71
N ARG A 100 1.95 -13.50 13.55
CA ARG A 100 1.95 -14.96 13.39
C ARG A 100 0.61 -15.65 13.67
N LYS A 101 -0.49 -14.89 13.82
CA LYS A 101 -1.87 -15.41 13.98
C LYS A 101 -2.69 -15.36 12.69
N GLY A 102 -2.06 -15.07 11.55
CA GLY A 102 -2.70 -15.11 10.23
C GLY A 102 -3.37 -13.81 9.76
N ALA A 103 -3.39 -12.74 10.56
CA ALA A 103 -4.03 -11.47 10.18
C ALA A 103 -3.48 -10.86 8.88
N ALA A 104 -2.15 -10.76 8.74
CA ALA A 104 -1.54 -10.28 7.49
C ALA A 104 -1.90 -11.16 6.29
N ARG A 105 -1.94 -12.49 6.50
CA ARG A 105 -2.33 -13.44 5.46
C ARG A 105 -3.78 -13.25 5.03
N LEU A 106 -4.69 -13.08 5.97
CA LEU A 106 -6.09 -12.81 5.69
C LEU A 106 -6.26 -11.56 4.81
N LEU A 107 -5.55 -10.49 5.14
CA LEU A 107 -5.60 -9.23 4.41
C LEU A 107 -5.06 -9.35 2.98
N VAL A 108 -3.95 -10.06 2.78
CA VAL A 108 -3.35 -10.30 1.45
C VAL A 108 -4.18 -11.29 0.63
N ASP A 109 -4.58 -12.41 1.21
CA ASP A 109 -5.31 -13.48 0.52
C ASP A 109 -6.67 -12.98 0.00
N THR A 110 -7.23 -11.94 0.62
CA THR A 110 -8.46 -11.27 0.13
C THR A 110 -8.26 -10.68 -1.26
N ILE A 111 -7.15 -9.98 -1.49
CA ILE A 111 -6.85 -9.44 -2.83
C ILE A 111 -6.32 -10.50 -3.77
N VAL A 112 -5.56 -11.48 -3.29
CA VAL A 112 -5.12 -12.62 -4.14
C VAL A 112 -6.31 -13.34 -4.75
N ARG A 113 -7.37 -13.61 -3.97
CA ARG A 113 -8.60 -14.23 -4.50
C ARG A 113 -9.30 -13.35 -5.54
N LYS A 114 -9.39 -12.04 -5.27
CA LYS A 114 -10.01 -11.08 -6.20
C LYS A 114 -9.24 -10.98 -7.50
N ALA A 115 -7.91 -10.83 -7.42
CA ALA A 115 -7.02 -10.77 -8.57
C ALA A 115 -7.05 -12.07 -9.41
N ALA A 116 -7.14 -13.23 -8.75
CA ALA A 116 -7.31 -14.51 -9.45
C ALA A 116 -8.62 -14.58 -10.25
N SER A 117 -9.73 -14.05 -9.72
CA SER A 117 -11.01 -14.03 -10.45
C SER A 117 -11.01 -13.11 -11.68
N THR A 118 -10.11 -12.12 -11.73
CA THR A 118 -10.00 -11.16 -12.83
C THR A 118 -8.74 -11.37 -13.68
N ASN A 119 -8.00 -12.45 -13.44
CA ASN A 119 -6.70 -12.74 -14.08
C ASN A 119 -5.75 -11.53 -14.06
N THR A 120 -5.67 -10.86 -12.91
CA THR A 120 -4.86 -9.66 -12.71
C THR A 120 -3.65 -10.00 -11.84
N ALA A 121 -2.50 -9.40 -12.14
CA ALA A 121 -1.31 -9.55 -11.32
C ALA A 121 -1.40 -8.74 -10.01
N LEU A 122 -0.53 -9.07 -9.06
CA LEU A 122 -0.30 -8.28 -7.87
C LEU A 122 1.18 -7.86 -7.81
N CYS A 123 1.46 -6.69 -7.24
CA CYS A 123 2.81 -6.31 -6.86
C CYS A 123 2.86 -5.75 -5.44
N VAL A 124 4.00 -5.96 -4.81
CA VAL A 124 4.32 -5.45 -3.48
C VAL A 124 5.72 -4.86 -3.52
N GLU A 125 5.93 -3.81 -2.75
CA GLU A 125 7.23 -3.17 -2.59
C GLU A 125 7.60 -3.30 -1.11
N CYS A 126 8.81 -3.77 -0.84
CA CYS A 126 9.26 -4.10 0.50
C CYS A 126 10.60 -3.41 0.78
N GLY A 127 10.69 -2.69 1.90
CA GLY A 127 11.94 -2.04 2.32
C GLY A 127 12.99 -3.00 2.89
N THR A 128 12.63 -4.26 3.18
CA THR A 128 13.55 -5.26 3.75
C THR A 128 13.35 -6.64 3.13
N GLU A 129 14.43 -7.42 3.07
CA GLU A 129 14.38 -8.79 2.53
C GLU A 129 13.50 -9.73 3.38
N THR A 130 13.44 -9.49 4.70
CA THR A 130 12.57 -10.23 5.61
C THR A 130 11.11 -10.15 5.16
N ASN A 131 10.66 -8.97 4.71
CA ASN A 131 9.30 -8.76 4.24
C ASN A 131 9.04 -9.43 2.89
N VAL A 132 10.05 -9.57 2.03
CA VAL A 132 9.96 -10.31 0.76
C VAL A 132 9.85 -11.82 1.01
N ARG A 133 10.72 -12.36 1.87
CA ARG A 133 10.73 -13.80 2.20
C ARG A 133 9.51 -14.21 3.04
N ARG A 134 8.92 -13.24 3.76
CA ARG A 134 7.75 -13.43 4.63
C ARG A 134 6.81 -12.25 4.46
N PRO A 135 6.01 -12.19 3.36
CA PRO A 135 5.05 -11.11 3.14
C PRO A 135 3.98 -10.99 4.26
N TYR A 136 3.98 -11.92 5.21
CA TYR A 136 3.05 -12.01 6.34
C TYR A 136 3.67 -11.62 7.71
N VAL A 137 4.91 -11.11 7.74
CA VAL A 137 5.54 -10.58 8.95
C VAL A 137 5.92 -9.14 8.67
N LEU A 138 5.16 -8.20 9.25
CA LEU A 138 5.42 -6.77 9.08
C LEU A 138 6.00 -6.21 10.34
N LEU A 139 7.22 -5.69 10.23
CA LEU A 139 7.81 -4.81 11.21
C LEU A 139 7.95 -3.43 10.57
N LEU A 140 7.37 -2.44 11.25
CA LEU A 140 7.84 -1.07 11.21
C LEU A 140 9.33 -1.11 11.60
N SER A 141 10.20 -0.61 10.73
CA SER A 141 11.55 -0.18 11.08
C SER A 141 11.63 1.31 10.86
#